data_AF-A0A2V7R2N9-F1
#
_entry.id   AF-A0A2V7R2N9-F1
#
_cell.length_a   1.000
_cell.length_b   1.000
_cell.length_c   1.000
_cell.angle_alpha   90.00
_cell.angle_beta   90.00
_cell.angle_gamma   90.00
#
_symmetry.space_group_name_H-M   'P 1'
#
loop_
_entity.id
_entity.type
_entity.pdbx_description
1 polymer ?
#
loop_
_entity_poly.entity_id
_entity_poly.type
_entity_poly.pdbx_seq_one_letter_code
_entity_poly.pdbx_strand_id
1 'polypeptide(L)'
;MSWVDNSTNESGFRVERSLDAGSTWTNAGTVGSNVDSFQDPGRSSEQQVCYRVSAFNAGGDSPPSNADCTAPPAAPTGLTATAEADQPAIDLVWKDNSAVEDGYEVLRDDGIFGRWLVANLPANTTSYRDASVGNNTTYEYHVRAKKDGGFSDRSEVASAECVAADCPTSCNGNLDCDLGFICGPDHLCVPHCADGVQNGGESDVDCGGDECAARCVSGQTCSVSGDCASGFCDYGSGYGVCR
;
A
#
# COMPACT_ATOMS: atom_id res chain seq x y z
N MET A 1 -14.02 -20.02 8.70
CA MET A 1 -14.62 -20.27 10.03
C MET A 1 -13.59 -20.93 10.93
N SER A 2 -13.70 -20.75 12.25
CA SER A 2 -12.86 -21.43 13.26
C SER A 2 -13.71 -21.93 14.42
N TRP A 3 -13.20 -22.91 15.16
CA TRP A 3 -13.85 -23.49 16.34
C TRP A 3 -12.84 -23.83 17.43
N VAL A 4 -13.32 -24.14 18.63
CA VAL A 4 -12.49 -24.64 19.73
C VAL A 4 -12.51 -26.16 19.72
N ASP A 5 -11.33 -26.76 19.60
CA ASP A 5 -11.14 -28.20 19.78
C ASP A 5 -11.26 -28.56 21.26
N ASN A 6 -12.25 -29.38 21.60
CA ASN A 6 -12.46 -29.94 22.95
C ASN A 6 -12.33 -31.46 22.96
N SER A 7 -11.98 -32.07 21.84
CA SER A 7 -11.74 -33.52 21.73
C SER A 7 -10.28 -33.84 22.04
N THR A 8 -10.03 -35.07 22.48
CA THR A 8 -8.67 -35.54 22.83
C THR A 8 -8.31 -36.85 22.14
N ASN A 9 -9.19 -37.35 21.26
CA ASN A 9 -9.10 -38.67 20.63
C ASN A 9 -9.84 -38.72 19.29
N GLU A 10 -10.03 -37.57 18.67
CA GLU A 10 -10.57 -37.41 17.33
C GLU A 10 -9.54 -37.81 16.28
N SER A 11 -10.02 -38.39 15.19
CA SER A 11 -9.23 -38.58 13.97
C SER A 11 -9.34 -37.36 13.05
N GLY A 12 -10.33 -36.50 13.28
CA GLY A 12 -10.52 -35.25 12.58
C GLY A 12 -11.89 -34.64 12.85
N PHE A 13 -12.22 -33.60 12.07
CA PHE A 13 -13.49 -32.89 12.16
C PHE A 13 -14.25 -32.94 10.84
N ARG A 14 -15.54 -33.20 10.94
CA ARG A 14 -16.48 -33.05 9.83
C ARG A 14 -17.13 -31.68 9.93
N VAL A 15 -17.04 -30.92 8.84
CA VAL A 15 -17.73 -29.64 8.71
C VAL A 15 -18.96 -29.84 7.85
N GLU A 16 -20.11 -29.47 8.40
CA GLU A 16 -21.38 -29.47 7.68
C GLU A 16 -21.85 -28.05 7.47
N ARG A 17 -22.53 -27.82 6.34
CA ARG A 17 -23.14 -26.54 6.01
C ARG A 17 -24.62 -26.69 5.67
N SER A 18 -25.36 -25.62 5.92
CA SER A 18 -26.77 -25.45 5.59
C SER A 18 -26.96 -24.15 4.82
N LEU A 19 -27.77 -24.21 3.75
CA LEU A 19 -28.15 -23.05 2.93
C LEU A 19 -29.60 -22.59 3.19
N ASP A 20 -30.26 -23.21 4.16
CA ASP A 20 -31.67 -23.03 4.50
C ASP A 20 -31.86 -22.83 6.01
N ALA A 21 -30.95 -22.04 6.60
CA ALA A 21 -30.96 -21.62 8.00
C ALA A 21 -31.02 -22.79 9.01
N GLY A 22 -30.32 -23.87 8.72
CA GLY A 22 -30.18 -25.05 9.59
C GLY A 22 -31.23 -26.13 9.39
N SER A 23 -32.09 -26.01 8.37
CA SER A 23 -33.13 -27.01 8.09
C SER A 23 -32.56 -28.29 7.49
N THR A 24 -31.62 -28.17 6.54
CA THR A 24 -30.90 -29.28 5.93
C THR A 24 -29.39 -29.06 6.01
N TRP A 25 -28.65 -30.15 6.22
CA TRP A 25 -27.20 -30.14 6.39
C TRP A 25 -26.54 -31.02 5.35
N THR A 26 -25.49 -30.50 4.73
CA THR A 26 -24.67 -31.20 3.74
C THR A 26 -23.21 -31.15 4.17
N ASN A 27 -22.42 -32.16 3.82
CA ASN A 27 -21.00 -32.12 4.12
C ASN A 27 -20.30 -31.04 3.29
N ALA A 28 -19.64 -30.10 3.97
CA ALA A 28 -18.81 -29.08 3.34
C ALA A 28 -17.35 -29.57 3.18
N GLY A 29 -16.90 -30.41 4.10
CA GLY A 29 -15.59 -31.06 4.04
C GLY A 29 -15.22 -31.80 5.32
N THR A 30 -14.00 -32.31 5.35
CA THR A 30 -13.37 -32.92 6.54
C THR A 30 -11.94 -32.43 6.67
N VAL A 31 -11.51 -32.15 7.90
CA VAL A 31 -10.13 -31.77 8.22
C VAL A 31 -9.51 -32.78 9.18
N GLY A 32 -8.17 -32.80 9.26
CA GLY A 32 -7.42 -33.71 10.14
C GLY A 32 -7.62 -33.42 11.62
N SER A 33 -7.02 -34.26 12.47
CA SER A 33 -7.00 -34.07 13.93
C SER A 33 -6.30 -32.78 14.32
N ASN A 34 -6.69 -32.20 15.45
CA ASN A 34 -6.19 -30.92 15.98
C ASN A 34 -6.30 -29.71 15.00
N VAL A 35 -7.10 -29.82 13.92
CA VAL A 35 -7.40 -28.68 13.06
C VAL A 35 -8.61 -27.95 13.63
N ASP A 36 -8.50 -26.63 13.75
CA ASP A 36 -9.46 -25.74 14.40
C ASP A 36 -10.12 -24.75 13.42
N SER A 37 -9.86 -24.90 12.13
CA SER A 37 -10.33 -23.98 11.09
C SER A 37 -10.63 -24.67 9.76
N PHE A 38 -11.56 -24.07 9.02
CA PHE A 38 -11.97 -24.53 7.69
C PHE A 38 -12.31 -23.36 6.78
N GLN A 39 -11.84 -23.47 5.54
CA GLN A 39 -12.20 -22.58 4.44
C GLN A 39 -13.12 -23.34 3.47
N ASP A 40 -14.35 -22.85 3.29
CA ASP A 40 -15.32 -23.42 2.37
C ASP A 40 -15.20 -22.72 0.99
N PRO A 41 -14.61 -23.36 -0.04
CA PRO A 41 -14.45 -22.72 -1.35
C PRO A 41 -15.78 -22.64 -2.12
N GLY A 42 -15.84 -21.70 -3.07
CA GLY A 42 -16.93 -21.63 -4.06
C GLY A 42 -18.31 -21.36 -3.44
N ARG A 43 -18.39 -20.45 -2.47
CA ARG A 43 -19.65 -19.96 -1.91
C ARG A 43 -20.25 -18.87 -2.79
N SER A 44 -21.58 -18.84 -2.87
CA SER A 44 -22.28 -17.71 -3.45
C SER A 44 -22.27 -16.57 -2.44
N SER A 45 -21.81 -15.39 -2.87
CA SER A 45 -21.84 -14.18 -2.06
C SER A 45 -23.28 -13.73 -1.78
N GLU A 46 -23.46 -12.93 -0.72
CA GLU A 46 -24.74 -12.35 -0.29
C GLU A 46 -25.81 -13.38 0.12
N GLN A 47 -25.44 -14.66 0.22
CA GLN A 47 -26.35 -15.73 0.64
C GLN A 47 -25.95 -16.25 2.01
N GLN A 48 -26.93 -16.35 2.91
CA GLN A 48 -26.70 -16.91 4.22
C GLN A 48 -26.28 -18.38 4.11
N VAL A 49 -25.26 -18.74 4.87
CA VAL A 49 -24.80 -20.10 5.09
C VAL A 49 -24.56 -20.31 6.58
N CYS A 50 -25.02 -21.44 7.08
CA CYS A 50 -24.77 -21.86 8.45
C CYS A 50 -23.81 -23.03 8.47
N TYR A 51 -22.90 -23.06 9.44
CA TYR A 51 -21.92 -24.13 9.63
C TYR A 51 -22.05 -24.74 11.01
N ARG A 52 -21.75 -26.04 11.11
CA ARG A 52 -21.55 -26.75 12.37
C ARG A 52 -20.45 -27.79 12.21
N VAL A 53 -19.84 -28.18 13.32
CA VAL A 53 -18.68 -29.08 13.33
C VAL A 53 -18.94 -30.27 14.25
N SER A 54 -18.57 -31.46 13.80
CA SER A 54 -18.53 -32.67 14.62
C SER A 54 -17.13 -33.27 14.59
N ALA A 55 -16.55 -33.58 15.75
CA ALA A 55 -15.37 -34.45 15.83
C ALA A 55 -15.76 -35.88 15.43
N PHE A 56 -14.87 -36.61 14.76
CA PHE A 56 -15.08 -38.02 14.40
C PHE A 56 -13.86 -38.88 14.67
N ASN A 57 -14.08 -40.17 14.94
CA ASN A 57 -13.03 -41.20 14.98
C ASN A 57 -13.59 -42.55 14.50
N ALA A 58 -12.85 -43.64 14.68
CA ALA A 58 -13.29 -44.98 14.28
C ALA A 58 -14.60 -45.45 14.97
N GLY A 59 -14.96 -44.83 16.10
CA GLY A 59 -16.21 -45.09 16.82
C GLY A 59 -17.42 -44.31 16.30
N GLY A 60 -17.22 -43.39 15.36
CA GLY A 60 -18.28 -42.57 14.77
C GLY A 60 -18.10 -41.07 15.02
N ASP A 61 -19.17 -40.32 14.76
CA ASP A 61 -19.22 -38.87 14.91
C ASP A 61 -19.75 -38.49 16.31
N SER A 62 -19.22 -37.41 16.87
CA SER A 62 -19.80 -36.73 18.03
C SER A 62 -21.09 -35.97 17.67
N PRO A 63 -21.92 -35.58 18.66
CA PRO A 63 -22.97 -34.60 18.44
C PRO A 63 -22.41 -33.32 17.82
N PRO A 64 -23.13 -32.66 16.89
CA PRO A 64 -22.63 -31.43 16.28
C PRO A 64 -22.55 -30.27 17.29
N SER A 65 -21.66 -29.33 17.00
CA SER A 65 -21.61 -28.02 17.67
C SER A 65 -22.92 -27.24 17.47
N ASN A 66 -23.02 -26.09 18.14
CA ASN A 66 -23.99 -25.08 17.73
C ASN A 66 -23.77 -24.69 16.27
N ALA A 67 -24.86 -24.29 15.60
CA ALA A 67 -24.78 -23.69 14.29
C ALA A 67 -24.30 -22.24 14.42
N ASP A 68 -23.44 -21.82 13.50
CA ASP A 68 -23.02 -20.44 13.32
C ASP A 68 -23.33 -20.01 11.88
N CYS A 69 -23.96 -18.85 11.71
CA CYS A 69 -24.51 -18.41 10.43
C CYS A 69 -23.92 -17.06 10.02
N THR A 70 -23.52 -16.97 8.75
CA THR A 70 -22.97 -15.74 8.16
C THR A 70 -23.39 -15.63 6.70
N ALA A 71 -23.14 -14.48 6.08
CA ALA A 71 -23.33 -14.27 4.64
C ALA A 71 -22.01 -13.77 4.06
N PRO A 72 -21.32 -14.56 3.21
CA PRO A 72 -20.07 -14.14 2.60
C PRO A 72 -20.29 -12.86 1.78
N PRO A 73 -19.50 -11.79 2.00
CA PRO A 73 -19.71 -10.55 1.29
C PRO A 73 -19.26 -10.68 -0.17
N ALA A 74 -19.90 -9.96 -1.07
CA ALA A 74 -19.47 -9.86 -2.46
C ALA A 74 -18.15 -9.10 -2.58
N ALA A 75 -17.28 -9.54 -3.49
CA ALA A 75 -16.04 -8.83 -3.76
C ALA A 75 -16.31 -7.45 -4.39
N PRO A 76 -15.56 -6.41 -4.00
CA PRO A 76 -15.60 -5.13 -4.69
C PRO A 76 -15.05 -5.28 -6.11
N THR A 77 -15.50 -4.41 -7.01
CA THR A 77 -15.06 -4.38 -8.42
C THR A 77 -14.86 -2.95 -8.91
N GLY A 78 -14.32 -2.76 -10.10
CA GLY A 78 -14.02 -1.43 -10.63
C GLY A 78 -12.99 -0.67 -9.79
N LEU A 79 -12.02 -1.39 -9.20
CA LEU A 79 -10.92 -0.78 -8.47
C LEU A 79 -10.04 0.01 -9.44
N THR A 80 -9.88 1.29 -9.15
CA THR A 80 -8.93 2.18 -9.82
C THR A 80 -7.95 2.73 -8.81
N ALA A 81 -6.70 2.84 -9.21
CA ALA A 81 -5.65 3.54 -8.47
C ALA A 81 -5.19 4.73 -9.30
N THR A 82 -5.15 5.91 -8.70
CA THR A 82 -4.73 7.14 -9.37
C THR A 82 -3.73 7.85 -8.49
N ALA A 83 -2.50 8.03 -8.98
CA ALA A 83 -1.53 8.88 -8.32
C ALA A 83 -2.06 10.30 -8.29
N GLU A 84 -2.00 10.94 -7.11
CA GLU A 84 -2.29 12.35 -7.03
C GLU A 84 -1.19 13.15 -7.70
N ALA A 85 -1.59 14.30 -8.27
CA ALA A 85 -0.67 15.34 -8.67
C ALA A 85 0.15 15.78 -7.44
N ASP A 86 -0.32 16.73 -6.64
CA ASP A 86 0.57 17.52 -5.79
C ASP A 86 1.12 16.88 -4.49
N GLN A 87 1.10 15.56 -4.32
CA GLN A 87 1.66 14.88 -3.13
C GLN A 87 1.88 13.37 -3.34
N PRO A 88 2.78 12.71 -2.57
CA PRO A 88 2.97 11.27 -2.61
C PRO A 88 1.76 10.54 -2.00
N ALA A 89 0.71 10.43 -2.80
CA ALA A 89 -0.52 9.74 -2.45
C ALA A 89 -1.12 9.03 -3.67
N ILE A 90 -1.80 7.92 -3.41
CA ILE A 90 -2.59 7.21 -4.41
C ILE A 90 -4.03 7.15 -3.92
N ASP A 91 -4.93 7.77 -4.68
CA ASP A 91 -6.36 7.69 -4.44
C ASP A 91 -6.92 6.42 -5.09
N LEU A 92 -7.58 5.60 -4.28
CA LEU A 92 -8.27 4.38 -4.66
C LEU A 92 -9.77 4.62 -4.67
N VAL A 93 -10.43 4.14 -5.71
CA VAL A 93 -11.90 4.13 -5.81
C VAL A 93 -12.33 2.74 -6.28
N TRP A 94 -13.40 2.21 -5.70
CA TRP A 94 -14.00 0.95 -6.12
C TRP A 94 -15.51 1.00 -6.01
N LYS A 95 -16.15 0.00 -6.61
CA LYS A 95 -17.58 -0.25 -6.49
C LYS A 95 -17.84 -1.24 -5.36
N ASP A 96 -18.71 -0.82 -4.45
CA ASP A 96 -19.35 -1.70 -3.48
C ASP A 96 -20.37 -2.62 -4.18
N ASN A 97 -20.25 -3.93 -3.94
CA ASN A 97 -21.21 -4.92 -4.42
C ASN A 97 -21.86 -5.73 -3.28
N SER A 98 -21.52 -5.44 -2.02
CA SER A 98 -22.01 -6.16 -0.85
C SER A 98 -23.04 -5.30 -0.10
N ALA A 99 -24.02 -5.96 0.53
CA ALA A 99 -24.95 -5.30 1.45
C ALA A 99 -24.85 -5.87 2.87
N VAL A 100 -23.92 -6.82 3.07
CA VAL A 100 -23.77 -7.59 4.30
C VAL A 100 -22.41 -7.40 4.94
N GLU A 101 -21.48 -6.70 4.30
CA GLU A 101 -20.13 -6.48 4.78
C GLU A 101 -20.09 -5.60 6.04
N ASP A 102 -19.13 -5.88 6.91
CA ASP A 102 -18.83 -5.03 8.08
C ASP A 102 -17.73 -4.01 7.76
N GLY A 103 -17.17 -4.04 6.53
CA GLY A 103 -16.12 -3.15 6.07
C GLY A 103 -15.25 -3.71 4.97
N TYR A 104 -14.13 -3.03 4.74
CA TYR A 104 -13.17 -3.34 3.68
C TYR A 104 -11.74 -3.37 4.19
N GLU A 105 -10.92 -4.22 3.58
CA GLU A 105 -9.47 -4.18 3.71
C GLU A 105 -8.83 -3.78 2.40
N VAL A 106 -7.90 -2.82 2.49
CA VAL A 106 -7.04 -2.42 1.37
C VAL A 106 -5.69 -3.10 1.55
N LEU A 107 -5.27 -3.86 0.53
CA LEU A 107 -3.99 -4.52 0.49
C LEU A 107 -3.11 -3.87 -0.59
N ARG A 108 -1.84 -3.65 -0.26
CA ARG A 108 -0.83 -3.06 -1.14
C ARG A 108 0.34 -4.00 -1.31
N ASP A 109 0.92 -4.04 -2.50
CA ASP A 109 2.16 -4.75 -2.84
C ASP A 109 3.10 -3.77 -3.56
N ASP A 110 4.38 -3.78 -3.21
CA ASP A 110 5.44 -2.97 -3.84
C ASP A 110 6.39 -3.78 -4.72
N GLY A 111 6.13 -5.07 -4.89
CA GLY A 111 6.99 -6.00 -5.64
C GLY A 111 8.29 -6.39 -4.92
N ILE A 112 8.57 -5.86 -3.73
CA ILE A 112 9.79 -6.14 -2.96
C ILE A 112 9.46 -6.97 -1.72
N PHE A 113 8.57 -6.48 -0.87
CA PHE A 113 8.18 -7.13 0.39
C PHE A 113 6.90 -7.97 0.24
N GLY A 114 6.30 -7.96 -0.95
CA GLY A 114 5.06 -8.65 -1.26
C GLY A 114 3.84 -7.89 -0.72
N ARG A 115 2.70 -8.56 -0.61
CA ARG A 115 1.44 -7.91 -0.24
C ARG A 115 1.25 -7.76 1.28
N TRP A 116 0.94 -6.56 1.76
CA TRP A 116 0.52 -6.29 3.14
C TRP A 116 -0.78 -5.49 3.22
N LEU A 117 -1.36 -5.42 4.43
CA LEU A 117 -2.57 -4.66 4.74
C LEU A 117 -2.19 -3.20 5.02
N VAL A 118 -2.84 -2.25 4.32
CA VAL A 118 -2.61 -0.80 4.53
C VAL A 118 -3.76 -0.11 5.23
N ALA A 119 -5.00 -0.62 5.11
CA ALA A 119 -6.14 -0.01 5.78
C ALA A 119 -7.24 -1.01 6.15
N ASN A 120 -7.89 -0.73 7.28
CA ASN A 120 -9.16 -1.32 7.70
C ASN A 120 -10.25 -0.24 7.69
N LEU A 121 -11.24 -0.41 6.83
CA LEU A 121 -12.26 0.58 6.55
C LEU A 121 -13.64 0.11 7.06
N PRO A 122 -14.54 1.04 7.42
CA PRO A 122 -15.91 0.71 7.79
C PRO A 122 -16.73 0.21 6.59
N ALA A 123 -17.90 -0.37 6.87
CA ALA A 123 -18.88 -0.79 5.85
C ALA A 123 -19.26 0.36 4.91
N ASN A 124 -19.70 0.04 3.68
CA ASN A 124 -20.08 1.00 2.63
C ASN A 124 -18.97 1.97 2.18
N THR A 125 -17.71 1.72 2.52
CA THR A 125 -16.60 2.56 2.03
C THR A 125 -16.28 2.21 0.58
N THR A 126 -16.20 3.22 -0.29
CA THR A 126 -15.93 3.06 -1.74
C THR A 126 -14.67 3.78 -2.21
N SER A 127 -13.91 4.38 -1.30
CA SER A 127 -12.66 5.05 -1.62
C SER A 127 -11.68 5.04 -0.46
N TYR A 128 -10.40 5.16 -0.78
CA TYR A 128 -9.32 5.26 0.19
C TYR A 128 -8.15 6.03 -0.39
N ARG A 129 -7.54 6.89 0.42
CA ARG A 129 -6.31 7.59 0.06
C ARG A 129 -5.13 6.95 0.75
N ASP A 130 -4.19 6.41 -0.01
CA ASP A 130 -2.93 5.92 0.51
C ASP A 130 -1.86 7.02 0.44
N ALA A 131 -1.71 7.76 1.55
CA ALA A 131 -0.69 8.81 1.71
C ALA A 131 0.65 8.28 2.28
N SER A 132 0.86 6.97 2.26
CA SER A 132 2.08 6.32 2.78
C SER A 132 2.97 5.73 1.68
N VAL A 133 2.78 6.21 0.45
CA VAL A 133 3.47 5.74 -0.75
C VAL A 133 4.80 6.49 -0.92
N GLY A 134 5.81 5.80 -1.45
CA GLY A 134 7.10 6.38 -1.79
C GLY A 134 7.14 6.83 -3.26
N ASN A 135 8.04 7.79 -3.54
CA ASN A 135 8.30 8.28 -4.89
C ASN A 135 8.90 7.17 -5.77
N ASN A 136 8.59 7.22 -7.07
CA ASN A 136 9.12 6.35 -8.12
C ASN A 136 8.98 4.85 -7.77
N THR A 137 7.88 4.51 -7.12
CA THR A 137 7.54 3.14 -6.73
C THR A 137 6.17 2.80 -7.31
N THR A 138 6.12 1.71 -8.08
CA THR A 138 4.86 1.15 -8.56
C THR A 138 4.23 0.32 -7.46
N TYR A 139 2.99 0.63 -7.13
CA TYR A 139 2.21 -0.13 -6.16
C TYR A 139 1.05 -0.85 -6.84
N GLU A 140 0.81 -2.09 -6.44
CA GLU A 140 -0.37 -2.85 -6.80
C GLU A 140 -1.33 -2.93 -5.62
N TYR A 141 -2.60 -2.66 -5.87
CA TYR A 141 -3.66 -2.63 -4.88
C TYR A 141 -4.71 -3.69 -5.14
N HIS A 142 -5.24 -4.22 -4.05
CA HIS A 142 -6.48 -4.99 -4.02
C HIS A 142 -7.36 -4.51 -2.87
N VAL A 143 -8.66 -4.63 -3.05
CA VAL A 143 -9.63 -4.42 -1.98
C VAL A 143 -10.44 -5.70 -1.78
N ARG A 144 -10.76 -6.04 -0.54
CA ARG A 144 -11.68 -7.15 -0.21
C ARG A 144 -12.67 -6.71 0.86
N ALA A 145 -13.91 -7.18 0.74
CA ALA A 145 -14.92 -6.98 1.76
C ALA A 145 -14.69 -7.94 2.94
N LYS A 146 -15.10 -7.53 4.14
CA LYS A 146 -14.97 -8.31 5.38
C LYS A 146 -16.33 -8.56 6.02
N LYS A 147 -16.51 -9.73 6.63
CA LYS A 147 -17.72 -10.09 7.37
C LYS A 147 -17.43 -11.13 8.44
N ASP A 148 -17.76 -10.84 9.70
CA ASP A 148 -17.65 -11.80 10.82
C ASP A 148 -16.27 -12.49 10.91
N GLY A 149 -15.20 -11.77 10.56
CA GLY A 149 -13.81 -12.30 10.51
C GLY A 149 -13.44 -13.09 9.24
N GLY A 150 -14.38 -13.30 8.33
CA GLY A 150 -14.15 -13.80 6.96
C GLY A 150 -13.98 -12.67 5.94
N PHE A 151 -13.59 -13.05 4.72
CA PHE A 151 -13.33 -12.12 3.62
C PHE A 151 -13.97 -12.60 2.32
N SER A 152 -14.33 -11.66 1.45
CA SER A 152 -14.61 -11.94 0.05
C SER A 152 -13.34 -12.35 -0.71
N ASP A 153 -13.52 -12.79 -1.96
CA ASP A 153 -12.44 -12.70 -2.94
C ASP A 153 -11.95 -11.25 -3.06
N ARG A 154 -10.72 -11.09 -3.55
CA ARG A 154 -10.16 -9.76 -3.83
C ARG A 154 -10.78 -9.18 -5.09
N SER A 155 -10.84 -7.86 -5.17
CA SER A 155 -10.99 -7.15 -6.43
C SER A 155 -9.89 -7.54 -7.42
N GLU A 156 -10.09 -7.16 -8.68
CA GLU A 156 -9.01 -7.03 -9.63
C GLU A 156 -7.86 -6.16 -9.10
N VAL A 157 -6.68 -6.34 -9.69
CA VAL A 157 -5.50 -5.52 -9.39
C VAL A 157 -5.72 -4.14 -9.99
N ALA A 158 -5.44 -3.09 -9.22
CA ALA A 158 -5.17 -1.76 -9.76
C ALA A 158 -3.71 -1.39 -9.48
N SER A 159 -3.00 -0.90 -10.48
CA SER A 159 -1.63 -0.41 -10.32
C SER A 159 -1.58 1.09 -10.51
N ALA A 160 -0.75 1.74 -9.71
CA ALA A 160 -0.38 3.12 -9.91
C ALA A 160 1.06 3.31 -9.46
N GLU A 161 1.77 4.15 -10.18
CA GLU A 161 3.10 4.60 -9.82
C GLU A 161 2.97 6.08 -9.45
N CYS A 162 3.36 6.47 -8.23
CA CYS A 162 3.67 7.88 -7.97
C CYS A 162 5.05 8.11 -8.57
N VAL A 163 5.11 8.37 -9.88
CA VAL A 163 6.33 8.88 -10.52
C VAL A 163 6.54 10.31 -10.07
N ALA A 164 7.77 10.75 -9.85
CA ALA A 164 8.10 12.14 -9.52
C ALA A 164 7.67 13.18 -10.60
N ALA A 165 7.09 12.73 -11.72
CA ALA A 165 6.50 13.56 -12.77
C ALA A 165 4.97 13.69 -12.64
N ASP A 166 4.29 12.69 -12.06
CA ASP A 166 2.86 12.69 -11.74
C ASP A 166 2.64 13.11 -10.29
N CYS A 167 3.67 13.02 -9.45
CA CYS A 167 3.82 13.76 -8.21
C CYS A 167 4.66 15.01 -8.55
N PRO A 168 4.11 16.19 -8.95
CA PRO A 168 4.96 17.32 -9.21
C PRO A 168 5.67 17.65 -7.90
N THR A 169 6.99 17.75 -8.02
CA THR A 169 7.83 18.92 -7.70
C THR A 169 7.16 20.24 -7.29
N SER A 170 5.83 20.36 -7.16
CA SER A 170 5.16 21.53 -6.64
C SER A 170 5.36 21.63 -5.14
N CYS A 171 6.08 22.68 -4.78
CA CYS A 171 6.49 22.96 -3.42
C CYS A 171 5.85 24.30 -3.03
N ASN A 172 5.28 24.37 -1.82
CA ASN A 172 4.90 25.64 -1.19
C ASN A 172 6.01 26.15 -0.26
N GLY A 173 7.04 25.33 -0.03
CA GLY A 173 8.30 25.69 0.60
C GLY A 173 9.35 24.58 0.47
N ASN A 174 10.59 24.86 0.90
CA ASN A 174 11.72 23.93 0.74
C ASN A 174 11.57 22.60 1.51
N LEU A 175 10.68 22.54 2.50
CA LEU A 175 10.42 21.30 3.28
C LEU A 175 9.58 20.29 2.48
N ASP A 176 8.99 20.73 1.38
CA ASP A 176 8.23 19.91 0.44
C ASP A 176 9.15 19.24 -0.60
N CYS A 177 10.45 19.55 -0.58
CA CYS A 177 11.48 19.00 -1.46
C CYS A 177 12.37 17.99 -0.71
N ASP A 178 12.82 16.94 -1.43
CA ASP A 178 13.80 15.98 -0.90
C ASP A 178 15.11 16.69 -0.48
N LEU A 179 15.88 16.07 0.41
CA LEU A 179 17.17 16.61 0.85
C LEU A 179 18.08 16.89 -0.35
N GLY A 180 18.59 18.13 -0.45
CA GLY A 180 19.38 18.58 -1.61
C GLY A 180 18.54 19.19 -2.73
N PHE A 181 17.32 19.67 -2.43
CA PHE A 181 16.48 20.43 -3.36
C PHE A 181 15.78 21.60 -2.63
N ILE A 182 15.59 22.72 -3.32
CA ILE A 182 14.87 23.91 -2.84
C ILE A 182 13.67 24.19 -3.74
N CYS A 183 12.69 24.92 -3.21
CA CYS A 183 11.53 25.31 -3.97
C CYS A 183 11.81 26.51 -4.88
N GLY A 184 11.76 26.29 -6.20
CA GLY A 184 11.97 27.32 -7.22
C GLY A 184 10.76 28.27 -7.40
N PRO A 185 10.95 29.42 -8.08
CA PRO A 185 9.91 30.43 -8.28
C PRO A 185 8.71 29.95 -9.10
N ASP A 186 8.89 28.89 -9.89
CA ASP A 186 7.82 28.21 -10.63
C ASP A 186 7.08 27.17 -9.77
N HIS A 187 7.32 27.16 -8.45
CA HIS A 187 6.91 26.10 -7.52
C HIS A 187 7.38 24.75 -8.05
N LEU A 188 8.68 24.61 -8.29
CA LEU A 188 9.32 23.38 -8.74
C LEU A 188 10.54 23.11 -7.85
N CYS A 189 10.68 21.91 -7.28
CA CYS A 189 11.89 21.52 -6.56
C CYS A 189 13.12 21.48 -7.50
N VAL A 190 14.11 22.33 -7.23
CA VAL A 190 15.36 22.47 -7.98
C VAL A 190 16.57 22.19 -7.08
N PRO A 191 17.67 21.60 -7.56
CA PRO A 191 18.92 21.48 -6.79
C PRO A 191 19.46 22.90 -6.48
N HIS A 192 19.60 23.33 -5.22
CA HIS A 192 20.67 23.07 -4.26
C HIS A 192 21.94 23.87 -4.54
N CYS A 193 22.04 24.99 -3.84
CA CYS A 193 23.22 25.83 -3.70
C CYS A 193 23.52 26.05 -2.21
N ALA A 194 23.21 25.06 -1.35
CA ALA A 194 23.24 25.20 0.12
C ALA A 194 23.13 23.87 0.92
N ASP A 195 23.35 22.69 0.33
CA ASP A 195 23.25 21.42 1.08
C ASP A 195 24.56 20.98 1.75
N GLY A 196 25.67 21.66 1.48
CA GLY A 196 26.98 21.33 2.02
C GLY A 196 27.78 20.33 1.18
N VAL A 197 27.29 19.95 0.00
CA VAL A 197 27.95 19.10 -0.98
C VAL A 197 28.10 19.84 -2.29
N GLN A 198 29.27 19.73 -2.95
CA GLN A 198 29.43 20.26 -4.30
C GLN A 198 28.68 19.37 -5.31
N ASN A 199 27.50 19.78 -5.77
CA ASN A 199 26.74 19.04 -6.76
C ASN A 199 25.94 19.95 -7.73
N GLY A 200 25.28 19.35 -8.73
CA GLY A 200 24.60 20.11 -9.77
C GLY A 200 25.54 20.98 -10.61
N GLY A 201 25.11 22.20 -10.96
CA GLY A 201 25.89 23.19 -11.68
C GLY A 201 26.94 23.95 -10.87
N GLU A 202 27.14 23.63 -9.58
CA GLU A 202 28.08 24.32 -8.70
C GLU A 202 29.55 24.22 -9.13
N SER A 203 30.27 25.34 -9.09
CA SER A 203 31.71 25.36 -9.33
C SER A 203 32.54 25.10 -8.07
N ASP A 204 31.97 25.28 -6.87
CA ASP A 204 32.46 24.81 -5.56
C ASP A 204 31.25 24.56 -4.64
N VAL A 205 31.42 23.89 -3.50
CA VAL A 205 30.34 23.52 -2.57
C VAL A 205 29.40 24.71 -2.34
N ASP A 206 28.14 24.56 -2.75
CA ASP A 206 27.08 25.54 -2.57
C ASP A 206 27.28 26.87 -3.31
N CYS A 207 28.13 26.93 -4.36
CA CYS A 207 28.36 28.15 -5.12
C CYS A 207 28.83 27.96 -6.58
N GLY A 208 28.61 29.01 -7.37
CA GLY A 208 29.09 29.14 -8.75
C GLY A 208 28.28 28.33 -9.76
N GLY A 209 28.64 28.46 -11.04
CA GLY A 209 27.83 27.98 -12.15
C GLY A 209 26.67 28.90 -12.51
N ASP A 210 25.87 28.44 -13.48
CA ASP A 210 24.67 29.15 -13.96
C ASP A 210 23.42 28.82 -13.12
N GLU A 211 23.47 27.72 -12.36
CA GLU A 211 22.37 27.24 -11.53
C GLU A 211 22.40 27.88 -10.13
N CYS A 212 23.59 28.28 -9.64
CA CYS A 212 23.71 28.98 -8.37
C CYS A 212 23.86 30.49 -8.51
N ALA A 213 22.87 31.20 -7.97
CA ALA A 213 22.96 32.65 -7.80
C ALA A 213 24.10 33.05 -6.84
N ALA A 214 24.46 32.17 -5.90
CA ALA A 214 25.61 32.36 -5.02
C ALA A 214 26.90 32.24 -5.82
N ARG A 215 27.68 33.33 -5.88
CA ARG A 215 29.01 33.33 -6.48
C ARG A 215 30.05 32.91 -5.44
N CYS A 216 31.00 32.09 -5.84
CA CYS A 216 32.07 31.59 -5.01
C CYS A 216 33.00 32.71 -4.53
N VAL A 217 33.39 32.65 -3.26
CA VAL A 217 34.27 33.65 -2.61
C VAL A 217 35.74 33.39 -2.94
N SER A 218 36.61 34.36 -2.66
CA SER A 218 38.05 34.22 -2.91
C SER A 218 38.63 32.96 -2.24
N GLY A 219 39.32 32.13 -3.02
CA GLY A 219 39.88 30.86 -2.59
C GLY A 219 39.03 29.62 -2.90
N GLN A 220 37.76 29.79 -3.30
CA GLN A 220 36.91 28.71 -3.79
C GLN A 220 37.12 28.46 -5.29
N THR A 221 36.73 27.28 -5.75
CA THR A 221 36.88 26.79 -7.11
C THR A 221 35.89 27.45 -8.05
N CYS A 222 36.33 27.72 -9.27
CA CYS A 222 35.52 28.31 -10.33
C CYS A 222 35.83 27.70 -11.70
N SER A 223 34.83 27.71 -12.57
CA SER A 223 34.93 27.26 -13.95
C SER A 223 34.96 28.44 -14.92
N VAL A 224 34.20 29.49 -14.62
CA VAL A 224 34.17 30.77 -15.33
C VAL A 224 34.37 31.94 -14.37
N SER A 225 34.88 33.06 -14.86
CA SER A 225 34.94 34.32 -14.08
C SER A 225 33.59 34.75 -13.52
N GLY A 226 32.50 34.38 -14.19
CA GLY A 226 31.14 34.60 -13.71
C GLY A 226 30.88 33.92 -12.37
N ASP A 227 31.48 32.75 -12.10
CA ASP A 227 31.25 31.97 -10.88
C ASP A 227 31.73 32.67 -9.63
N CYS A 228 32.67 33.60 -9.76
CA CYS A 228 33.31 34.27 -8.63
C CYS A 228 32.61 35.56 -8.24
N ALA A 229 32.52 35.81 -6.93
CA ALA A 229 31.96 37.05 -6.40
C ALA A 229 32.76 38.29 -6.85
N SER A 230 34.05 38.12 -7.11
CA SER A 230 34.91 39.15 -7.67
C SER A 230 34.77 39.36 -9.18
N GLY A 231 34.05 38.46 -9.86
CA GLY A 231 34.00 38.41 -11.31
C GLY A 231 35.32 37.98 -11.95
N PHE A 232 36.25 37.38 -11.20
CA PHE A 232 37.54 36.92 -11.72
C PHE A 232 37.91 35.53 -11.21
N CYS A 233 38.01 34.60 -12.16
CA CYS A 233 38.51 33.25 -11.95
C CYS A 233 39.97 33.16 -12.44
N ASP A 234 40.89 32.81 -11.55
CA ASP A 234 42.32 32.67 -11.84
C ASP A 234 42.66 31.25 -12.28
N TYR A 235 43.02 31.08 -13.55
CA TYR A 235 43.36 29.80 -14.15
C TYR A 235 44.87 29.58 -14.08
N GLY A 236 45.33 28.98 -12.98
CA GLY A 236 46.70 28.48 -12.87
C GLY A 236 46.93 27.21 -13.69
N SER A 237 47.89 26.38 -13.29
CA SER A 237 48.12 25.05 -13.87
C SER A 237 47.19 23.99 -13.26
N GLY A 238 45.88 24.21 -13.31
CA GLY A 238 44.86 23.37 -12.67
C GLY A 238 43.43 23.92 -12.79
N TYR A 239 42.59 23.63 -11.80
CA TYR A 239 41.24 24.20 -11.66
C TYR A 239 41.30 25.71 -11.36
N GLY A 240 40.29 26.44 -11.81
CA GLY A 240 40.19 27.88 -11.57
C GLY A 240 39.91 28.18 -10.10
N VAL A 241 40.47 29.27 -9.58
CA VAL A 241 40.22 29.72 -8.20
C VAL A 241 39.77 31.17 -8.19
N CYS A 242 38.70 31.47 -7.46
CA CYS A 242 38.19 32.82 -7.31
C CYS A 242 39.19 33.71 -6.57
N ARG A 243 39.43 34.93 -7.08
CA ARG A 243 40.34 35.91 -6.47
C ARG A 243 39.60 37.15 -6.03
#